data_AF-A0A7K3H8L4-F1
#
_entry.id   AF-A0A7K3H8L4-F1
#
_cell.length_a   1.000
_cell.length_b   1.000
_cell.length_c   1.000
_cell.angle_alpha   90.00
_cell.angle_beta   90.00
_cell.angle_gamma   90.00
#
_symmetry.space_group_name_H-M   'P 1'
#
loop_
_entity.id
_entity.type
_entity.pdbx_description
1 polymer ?
#
loop_
_entity_poly.entity_id
_entity_poly.type
_entity_poly.pdbx_seq_one_letter_code
_entity_poly.pdbx_strand_id
1 'polypeptide(L)'
;EQALWELWDGTPWPSRLERAALRGGAAGRNADRDLDAVCALFETAARAEERVGGRGALNFLEELDAQDIAADTLSGRTVRPDAVRLMTAHRSKGLEWQLVIVAGVQEGLWPDLRRRGSLLEADRIGRDGIAEPLTPGALLAEERRLFYVAATRARERLVVTAVKAPADDGDQPSRFLTELGTDPVDVTQRPRRPLSVAALVAELRATTVDPAASPALRE
;
A
#
# COMPACT_ATOMS: atom_id res chain seq x y z
N GLU A 1 2.45 -14.79 28.14
CA GLU A 1 3.76 -14.32 27.63
C GLU A 1 4.94 -15.30 27.84
N GLN A 2 5.07 -15.91 29.02
CA GLN A 2 6.22 -16.76 29.41
C GLN A 2 6.62 -17.86 28.39
N ALA A 3 5.66 -18.58 27.80
CA ALA A 3 5.96 -19.63 26.82
C ALA A 3 6.64 -19.11 25.54
N LEU A 4 6.36 -17.86 25.13
CA LEU A 4 7.03 -17.24 23.99
C LEU A 4 8.50 -16.94 24.32
N TRP A 5 8.77 -16.47 25.54
CA TRP A 5 10.14 -16.27 26.03
C TRP A 5 10.94 -17.57 26.07
N GLU A 6 10.34 -18.66 26.58
CA GLU A 6 10.99 -19.97 26.61
C GLU A 6 11.34 -20.49 25.19
N LEU A 7 10.47 -20.28 24.21
CA LEU A 7 10.74 -20.62 22.81
C LEU A 7 11.80 -19.71 22.18
N TRP A 8 11.74 -18.42 22.47
CA TRP A 8 12.69 -17.43 21.96
C TRP A 8 14.10 -17.70 22.46
N ASP A 9 14.27 -17.86 23.78
CA ASP A 9 15.56 -18.11 24.41
C ASP A 9 16.06 -19.55 24.20
N GLY A 10 15.14 -20.51 24.04
CA GLY A 10 15.44 -21.92 23.81
C GLY A 10 15.92 -22.25 22.39
N THR A 11 15.92 -21.27 21.47
CA THR A 11 16.29 -21.48 20.06
C THR A 11 17.46 -20.58 19.65
N PRO A 12 18.22 -20.94 18.59
CA PRO A 12 19.29 -20.09 18.08
C PRO A 12 18.78 -18.90 17.25
N TRP A 13 17.45 -18.70 17.17
CA TRP A 13 16.82 -17.68 16.36
C TRP A 13 17.22 -16.24 16.73
N PRO A 14 17.25 -15.84 18.01
CA PRO A 14 17.60 -14.47 18.39
C PRO A 14 18.96 -14.06 17.83
N SER A 15 20.00 -14.84 18.14
CA SER A 15 21.37 -14.56 17.69
C SER A 15 21.55 -14.75 16.18
N ARG A 16 20.71 -15.56 15.52
CA ARG A 16 20.75 -15.71 14.06
C ARG A 16 20.16 -14.50 13.35
N LEU A 17 19.01 -14.03 13.81
CA LEU A 17 18.31 -12.88 13.26
C LEU A 17 19.09 -11.59 13.52
N GLU A 18 19.60 -11.39 14.73
CA GLU A 18 20.45 -10.24 15.07
C GLU A 18 21.69 -10.16 14.17
N ARG A 19 22.46 -11.25 14.06
CA ARG A 19 23.62 -11.29 13.18
C ARG A 19 23.25 -11.07 11.71
N ALA A 20 22.09 -11.54 11.27
CA ALA A 20 21.63 -11.33 9.89
C ALA A 20 21.23 -9.88 9.64
N ALA A 21 20.51 -9.26 10.57
CA ALA A 21 20.12 -7.85 10.54
C ALA A 21 21.35 -6.94 10.50
N LEU A 22 22.31 -7.14 11.41
CA LEU A 22 23.55 -6.35 11.48
C LEU A 22 24.45 -6.45 10.24
N ARG A 23 24.42 -7.60 9.53
CA ARG A 23 25.14 -7.76 8.25
C ARG A 23 24.54 -6.94 7.11
N GLY A 24 23.29 -6.52 7.22
CA GLY A 24 22.58 -5.77 6.18
C GLY A 24 22.26 -6.59 4.91
N GLY A 25 21.97 -5.88 3.82
CA GLY A 25 21.59 -6.49 2.54
C GLY A 25 20.16 -7.06 2.52
N ALA A 26 19.84 -7.88 1.50
CA ALA A 26 18.51 -8.45 1.35
C ALA A 26 18.13 -9.41 2.48
N ALA A 27 19.10 -10.22 2.94
CA ALA A 27 18.92 -11.10 4.08
C ALA A 27 18.72 -10.32 5.38
N GLY A 28 19.49 -9.24 5.60
CA GLY A 28 19.31 -8.38 6.77
C GLY A 28 17.94 -7.71 6.81
N ARG A 29 17.42 -7.23 5.67
CA ARG A 29 16.06 -6.67 5.60
C ARG A 29 14.96 -7.69 5.94
N ASN A 30 15.14 -8.95 5.58
CA ASN A 30 14.22 -10.00 5.98
C ASN A 30 14.33 -10.28 7.48
N ALA A 31 15.55 -10.32 8.03
CA ALA A 31 15.77 -10.49 9.45
C ALA A 31 15.17 -9.33 10.29
N ASP A 32 15.30 -8.07 9.84
CA ASP A 32 14.62 -6.93 10.47
C ASP A 32 13.11 -7.13 10.51
N ARG A 33 12.51 -7.56 9.38
CA ARG A 33 11.06 -7.79 9.28
C ARG A 33 10.61 -8.91 10.22
N ASP A 34 11.39 -9.99 10.30
CA ASP A 34 11.10 -11.13 11.17
C ASP A 34 11.19 -10.71 12.64
N LEU A 35 12.19 -9.89 13.01
CA LEU A 35 12.31 -9.32 14.35
C LEU A 35 11.11 -8.41 14.70
N ASP A 36 10.72 -7.52 13.79
CA ASP A 36 9.54 -6.65 13.98
C ASP A 36 8.27 -7.49 14.20
N ALA A 37 8.11 -8.60 13.47
CA ALA A 37 6.97 -9.51 13.60
C ALA A 37 6.99 -10.25 14.96
N VAL A 38 8.16 -10.65 15.44
CA VAL A 38 8.30 -11.25 16.78
C VAL A 38 7.93 -10.22 17.86
N CYS A 39 8.46 -8.99 17.80
CA CYS A 39 8.09 -7.93 18.74
C CYS A 39 6.58 -7.68 18.78
N ALA A 40 5.93 -7.62 17.61
CA ALA A 40 4.49 -7.49 17.49
C ALA A 40 3.72 -8.65 18.15
N LEU A 41 4.20 -9.89 18.01
CA LEU A 41 3.60 -11.07 18.64
C LEU A 41 3.70 -10.98 20.17
N PHE A 42 4.86 -10.59 20.71
CA PHE A 42 5.04 -10.40 22.15
C PHE A 42 4.13 -9.30 22.71
N GLU A 43 4.02 -8.15 22.04
CA GLU A 43 3.08 -7.08 22.42
C GLU A 43 1.63 -7.58 22.43
N THR A 44 1.25 -8.38 21.44
CA THR A 44 -0.11 -8.92 21.33
C THR A 44 -0.40 -9.94 22.44
N ALA A 45 0.57 -10.80 22.76
CA ALA A 45 0.47 -11.76 23.85
C ALA A 45 0.36 -11.07 25.22
N ALA A 46 1.14 -10.03 25.47
CA ALA A 46 1.07 -9.24 26.71
C ALA A 46 -0.31 -8.58 26.88
N ARG A 47 -0.85 -7.95 25.82
CA ARG A 47 -2.20 -7.36 25.84
C ARG A 47 -3.31 -8.38 26.04
N ALA A 48 -3.17 -9.58 25.48
CA ALA A 48 -4.14 -10.66 25.66
C ALA A 48 -4.20 -11.14 27.12
N GLU A 49 -3.05 -11.17 27.80
CA GLU A 49 -2.93 -11.51 29.22
C GLU A 49 -3.65 -10.49 30.11
N GLU A 50 -3.55 -9.20 29.79
CA GLU A 50 -4.22 -8.10 30.52
C GLU A 50 -5.75 -8.11 30.40
N ARG A 51 -6.31 -8.53 29.26
CA ARG A 51 -7.73 -8.32 28.96
C ARG A 51 -8.67 -9.37 29.55
N VAL A 52 -8.23 -10.61 29.75
CA VAL A 52 -9.09 -11.68 30.28
C VAL A 52 -8.29 -12.78 30.97
N GLY A 53 -7.87 -12.57 32.22
CA GLY A 53 -7.53 -13.64 33.19
C GLY A 53 -6.76 -14.88 32.70
N GLY A 54 -5.93 -14.76 31.66
CA GLY A 54 -5.27 -15.86 30.95
C GLY A 54 -6.23 -16.90 30.33
N ARG A 55 -6.62 -16.74 29.05
CA ARG A 55 -7.39 -17.77 28.31
C ARG A 55 -6.57 -18.98 27.82
N GLY A 56 -5.29 -19.08 28.20
CA GLY A 56 -4.39 -20.15 27.79
C GLY A 56 -3.83 -19.98 26.36
N ALA A 57 -2.72 -20.64 26.05
CA ALA A 57 -1.97 -20.45 24.81
C ALA A 57 -2.76 -20.85 23.55
N LEU A 58 -3.57 -21.91 23.62
CA LEU A 58 -4.34 -22.38 22.46
C LEU A 58 -5.44 -21.38 22.05
N ASN A 59 -6.17 -20.82 23.02
CA ASN A 59 -7.16 -19.79 22.72
C ASN A 59 -6.51 -18.52 22.15
N PHE A 60 -5.31 -18.17 22.61
CA PHE A 60 -4.55 -17.06 22.04
C PHE A 60 -4.20 -17.29 20.56
N LEU A 61 -3.78 -18.51 20.20
CA LEU A 61 -3.51 -18.88 18.81
C LEU A 61 -4.77 -18.86 17.95
N GLU A 62 -5.88 -19.41 18.45
CA GLU A 62 -7.17 -19.36 17.75
C GLU A 62 -7.64 -17.91 17.52
N GLU A 63 -7.45 -17.03 18.51
CA GLU A 63 -7.77 -15.60 18.37
C GLU A 63 -6.86 -14.90 17.34
N LEU A 64 -5.58 -15.28 17.28
CA LEU A 64 -4.64 -14.75 16.29
C LEU A 64 -5.00 -15.22 14.87
N ASP A 65 -5.34 -16.50 14.70
CA ASP A 65 -5.74 -17.08 13.41
C ASP A 65 -7.08 -16.50 12.92
N ALA A 66 -7.99 -16.14 13.83
CA ALA A 66 -9.26 -15.51 13.50
C ALA A 66 -9.16 -14.01 13.15
N GLN A 67 -7.97 -13.39 13.27
CA GLN A 67 -7.78 -11.99 12.91
C GLN A 67 -7.64 -11.82 11.40
N ASP A 68 -8.73 -11.40 10.74
CA ASP A 68 -8.72 -11.00 9.32
C ASP A 68 -7.98 -9.67 9.07
N ILE A 69 -7.79 -8.87 10.13
CA ILE A 69 -7.10 -7.59 10.09
C ILE A 69 -5.94 -7.68 11.06
N ALA A 70 -4.71 -7.55 10.55
CA ALA A 70 -3.52 -7.48 11.39
C ALA A 70 -3.71 -6.39 12.44
N ALA A 71 -3.51 -6.74 13.72
CA ALA A 71 -3.53 -5.77 14.80
C ALA A 71 -2.61 -4.59 14.47
N ASP A 72 -3.10 -3.37 14.74
CA ASP A 72 -2.33 -2.15 14.51
C ASP A 72 -1.09 -2.20 15.40
N THR A 73 0.05 -2.53 14.82
CA THR A 73 1.32 -2.53 15.54
C THR A 73 1.69 -1.08 15.75
N LEU A 74 1.52 -0.62 17.00
CA LEU A 74 1.91 0.71 17.48
C LEU A 74 3.39 1.03 17.22
N SER A 75 4.20 0.02 16.93
CA SER A 75 5.52 0.16 16.34
C SER A 75 5.39 0.75 14.93
N GLY A 76 5.36 2.08 14.86
CA GLY A 76 5.42 2.82 13.61
C GLY A 76 6.58 2.30 12.78
N ARG A 77 6.28 1.66 11.63
CA ARG A 77 7.30 1.16 10.69
C ARG A 77 8.39 2.20 10.57
N THR A 78 9.60 1.86 11.00
CA THR A 78 10.72 2.80 10.97
C THR A 78 10.88 3.31 9.54
N VAL A 79 10.70 4.61 9.36
CA VAL A 79 10.78 5.25 8.06
C VAL A 79 12.22 5.08 7.57
N ARG A 80 12.41 4.18 6.60
CA ARG A 80 13.71 3.97 5.98
C ARG A 80 14.13 5.28 5.28
N PRO A 81 15.32 5.83 5.57
CA PRO A 81 15.74 7.13 5.03
C PRO A 81 15.87 7.13 3.50
N ASP A 82 16.39 6.04 2.92
CA ASP A 82 16.63 5.89 1.48
C ASP A 82 15.56 5.01 0.81
N ALA A 83 14.30 5.44 0.87
CA ALA A 83 13.19 4.68 0.29
C ALA A 83 12.14 5.57 -0.39
N VAL A 84 11.46 4.99 -1.37
CA VAL A 84 10.25 5.58 -1.96
C VAL A 84 9.11 5.48 -0.96
N ARG A 85 8.48 6.60 -0.63
CA ARG A 85 7.35 6.64 0.29
C ARG A 85 6.05 6.40 -0.46
N LEU A 86 5.38 5.29 -0.15
CA LEU A 86 4.03 5.00 -0.64
C LEU A 86 3.01 5.38 0.44
N MET A 87 2.05 6.23 0.08
CA MET A 87 1.00 6.68 0.99
C MET A 87 -0.24 7.14 0.23
N THR A 88 -1.33 7.35 0.95
CA THR A 88 -2.54 7.97 0.41
C THR A 88 -2.38 9.49 0.30
N ALA A 89 -3.17 10.12 -0.58
CA ALA A 89 -3.18 11.56 -0.74
C ALA A 89 -3.46 12.31 0.58
N HIS A 90 -4.34 11.78 1.43
CA HIS A 90 -4.65 12.33 2.74
C HIS A 90 -3.42 12.40 3.65
N ARG A 91 -2.60 11.33 3.67
CA ARG A 91 -1.38 11.25 4.48
C ARG A 91 -0.24 12.13 3.96
N SER A 92 -0.37 12.66 2.73
CA SER A 92 0.63 13.55 2.15
C SER A 92 0.54 15.00 2.64
N LYS A 93 -0.56 15.38 3.28
CA LYS A 93 -0.78 16.76 3.75
C LYS A 93 0.34 17.19 4.70
N GLY A 94 0.93 18.35 4.43
CA GLY A 94 2.02 18.92 5.23
C GLY A 94 3.41 18.34 4.94
N LEU A 95 3.51 17.40 4.00
CA LEU A 95 4.77 16.86 3.50
C LEU A 95 5.04 17.39 2.08
N GLU A 96 6.25 17.18 1.58
CA GLU A 96 6.67 17.59 0.24
C GLU A 96 7.91 16.83 -0.21
N TRP A 97 8.06 16.66 -1.53
CA TRP A 97 9.14 15.90 -2.16
C TRP A 97 9.57 16.56 -3.48
N GLN A 98 10.80 16.32 -3.92
CA GLN A 98 11.28 16.78 -5.23
C GLN A 98 10.42 16.18 -6.37
N LEU A 99 10.15 14.87 -6.30
CA LEU A 99 9.34 14.12 -7.24
C LEU A 99 8.12 13.51 -6.52
N VAL A 100 6.93 13.69 -7.10
CA VAL A 100 5.71 13.01 -6.67
C VAL A 100 5.08 12.29 -7.86
N ILE A 101 4.67 11.04 -7.61
CA ILE A 101 3.91 10.23 -8.56
C ILE A 101 2.52 10.01 -7.98
N VAL A 102 1.49 10.56 -8.63
CA VAL A 102 0.09 10.28 -8.32
C VAL A 102 -0.38 9.19 -9.28
N ALA A 103 -0.37 7.95 -8.81
CA ALA A 103 -0.68 6.79 -9.62
C ALA A 103 -2.17 6.44 -9.56
N GLY A 104 -2.70 5.93 -10.69
CA GLY A 104 -4.06 5.38 -10.75
C GLY A 104 -5.16 6.44 -10.68
N VAL A 105 -4.96 7.58 -11.32
CA VAL A 105 -5.96 8.64 -11.38
C VAL A 105 -6.98 8.32 -12.49
N GLN A 106 -7.84 7.35 -12.19
CA GLN A 106 -8.87 6.81 -13.10
C GLN A 106 -10.25 7.38 -12.82
N GLU A 107 -11.09 7.47 -13.84
CA GLU A 107 -12.50 7.76 -13.67
C GLU A 107 -13.16 6.63 -12.84
N GLY A 108 -14.04 6.99 -11.91
CA GLY A 108 -14.68 6.04 -10.98
C GLY A 108 -13.79 5.57 -9.81
N LEU A 109 -12.47 5.75 -9.88
CA LEU A 109 -11.55 5.52 -8.76
C LEU A 109 -11.18 6.82 -8.06
N TRP A 110 -10.84 7.87 -8.83
CA TRP A 110 -10.55 9.20 -8.32
C TRP A 110 -10.94 10.23 -9.39
N PRO A 111 -12.07 10.95 -9.23
CA PRO A 111 -12.91 11.11 -8.03
C PRO A 111 -13.69 9.86 -7.59
N ASP A 112 -13.60 9.54 -6.30
CA ASP A 112 -14.51 8.58 -5.66
C ASP A 112 -15.76 9.32 -5.17
N LEU A 113 -16.82 9.31 -5.99
CA LEU A 113 -18.09 9.98 -5.68
C LEU A 113 -19.07 9.09 -4.89
N ARG A 114 -18.64 7.90 -4.47
CA ARG A 114 -19.47 7.03 -3.66
C ARG A 114 -19.61 7.63 -2.26
N ARG A 115 -20.82 7.56 -1.70
CA ARG A 115 -21.05 7.96 -0.31
C ARG A 115 -20.37 6.96 0.61
N ARG A 116 -19.33 7.40 1.32
CA ARG A 116 -18.68 6.64 2.39
C ARG A 116 -19.42 6.91 3.70
N GLY A 117 -20.61 6.34 3.84
CA GLY A 117 -21.39 6.38 5.08
C GLY A 117 -21.45 4.99 5.70
N SER A 118 -21.38 4.92 7.03
CA SER A 118 -21.81 3.72 7.77
C SER A 118 -23.33 3.56 7.65
N LEU A 119 -23.88 2.36 7.92
CA LEU A 119 -25.34 2.14 8.02
C LEU A 119 -26.03 3.17 8.93
N LEU A 120 -25.31 3.66 9.93
CA LEU A 120 -25.80 4.63 10.91
C LEU A 120 -25.52 6.09 10.53
N GLU A 121 -24.81 6.33 9.42
CA GLU A 121 -24.44 7.65 8.89
C GLU A 121 -23.89 8.61 9.96
N ALA A 122 -23.03 8.09 10.84
CA ALA A 122 -22.49 8.83 11.99
C ALA A 122 -21.72 10.10 11.58
N ASP A 123 -21.17 10.12 10.36
CA ASP A 123 -20.52 11.26 9.71
C ASP A 123 -21.45 12.47 9.50
N ARG A 124 -22.77 12.25 9.51
CA ARG A 124 -23.78 13.32 9.43
C ARG A 124 -24.06 13.98 10.76
N ILE A 125 -23.65 13.40 11.89
CA ILE A 125 -23.94 13.96 13.22
C ILE A 125 -22.95 15.10 13.50
N GLY A 126 -23.43 16.33 13.34
CA GLY A 126 -22.69 17.56 13.66
C GLY A 126 -23.16 18.18 14.97
N ARG A 127 -22.47 19.26 15.38
CA ARG A 127 -22.86 20.05 16.57
C ARG A 127 -24.29 20.58 16.50
N ASP A 128 -24.77 20.91 15.31
CA ASP A 128 -26.06 21.53 15.07
C ASP A 128 -27.15 20.50 14.67
N GLY A 129 -26.88 19.20 14.85
CA GLY A 129 -27.79 18.11 14.49
C GLY A 129 -27.31 17.28 13.30
N ILE A 130 -28.24 16.62 12.61
CA ILE A 130 -27.93 15.75 11.46
C ILE A 130 -27.80 16.62 10.21
N ALA A 131 -26.60 16.69 9.65
CA ALA A 131 -26.32 17.39 8.41
C ALA A 131 -26.98 16.68 7.20
N GLU A 132 -27.36 17.45 6.19
CA GLU A 132 -27.81 16.88 4.91
C GLU A 132 -26.64 16.18 4.19
N PRO A 133 -26.89 15.07 3.47
CA PRO A 133 -25.85 14.39 2.72
C PRO A 133 -25.24 15.31 1.68
N LEU A 134 -23.91 15.23 1.50
CA LEU A 134 -23.24 15.96 0.46
C LEU A 134 -23.80 15.60 -0.92
N THR A 135 -23.98 16.63 -1.75
CA THR A 135 -24.34 16.44 -3.15
C THR A 135 -23.14 15.84 -3.91
N PRO A 136 -23.37 15.12 -5.03
CA PRO A 136 -22.27 14.62 -5.85
C PRO A 136 -21.29 15.71 -6.30
N GLY A 137 -21.78 16.93 -6.52
CA GLY A 137 -20.93 18.09 -6.84
C GLY A 137 -20.05 18.54 -5.67
N ALA A 138 -20.56 18.47 -4.44
CA ALA A 138 -19.77 18.78 -3.25
C ALA A 138 -18.69 17.71 -3.00
N LEU A 139 -19.02 16.43 -3.16
CA LEU A 139 -18.06 15.31 -3.10
C LEU A 139 -16.98 15.47 -4.17
N LEU A 140 -17.37 15.80 -5.41
CA LEU A 140 -16.42 16.05 -6.49
C LEU A 140 -15.47 17.21 -6.16
N ALA A 141 -15.98 18.29 -5.57
CA ALA A 141 -15.16 19.42 -5.15
C ALA A 141 -14.18 19.04 -4.03
N GLU A 142 -14.57 18.14 -3.13
CA GLU A 142 -13.70 17.62 -2.08
C GLU A 142 -12.58 16.72 -2.64
N GLU A 143 -12.93 15.77 -3.51
CA GLU A 143 -11.98 14.91 -4.20
C GLU A 143 -11.00 15.73 -5.06
N ARG A 144 -11.47 16.82 -5.69
CA ARG A 144 -10.63 17.76 -6.44
C ARG A 144 -9.66 18.51 -5.52
N ARG A 145 -10.10 18.95 -4.33
CA ARG A 145 -9.21 19.56 -3.33
C ARG A 145 -8.14 18.56 -2.86
N LEU A 146 -8.51 17.30 -2.66
CA LEU A 146 -7.56 16.26 -2.30
C LEU A 146 -6.54 16.01 -3.42
N PHE A 147 -6.98 15.98 -4.68
CA PHE A 147 -6.10 15.86 -5.84
C PHE A 147 -5.13 17.04 -5.92
N TYR A 148 -5.62 18.26 -5.72
CA TYR A 148 -4.80 19.46 -5.62
C TYR A 148 -3.76 19.36 -4.49
N VAL A 149 -4.14 18.86 -3.32
CA VAL A 149 -3.19 18.60 -2.23
C VAL A 149 -2.11 17.64 -2.71
N ALA A 150 -2.46 16.48 -3.27
CA ALA A 150 -1.48 15.50 -3.77
C ALA A 150 -0.54 16.09 -4.85
N ALA A 151 -1.08 16.82 -5.82
CA ALA A 151 -0.33 17.44 -6.90
C ALA A 151 0.68 18.49 -6.38
N THR A 152 0.26 19.30 -5.40
CA THR A 152 1.09 20.36 -4.80
C THR A 152 2.14 19.85 -3.82
N ARG A 153 2.25 18.53 -3.60
CA ARG A 153 3.35 17.96 -2.81
C ARG A 153 4.67 17.91 -3.60
N ALA A 154 4.60 18.02 -4.93
CA ALA A 154 5.77 18.07 -5.79
C ALA A 154 6.42 19.45 -5.76
N ARG A 155 7.73 19.49 -5.48
CA ARG A 155 8.53 20.71 -5.57
C ARG A 155 9.12 20.94 -6.97
N GLU A 156 9.52 19.87 -7.65
CA GLU A 156 10.20 19.97 -8.96
C GLU A 156 9.46 19.25 -10.07
N ARG A 157 8.97 18.02 -9.80
CA ARG A 157 8.32 17.20 -10.82
C ARG A 157 7.11 16.45 -10.28
N LEU A 158 6.00 16.59 -10.99
CA LEU A 158 4.78 15.82 -10.81
C LEU A 158 4.63 14.84 -11.98
N VAL A 159 4.35 13.58 -11.67
CA VAL A 159 3.92 12.58 -12.65
C VAL A 159 2.55 12.09 -12.22
N VAL A 160 1.57 12.17 -13.12
CA VAL A 160 0.23 11.63 -12.89
C VAL A 160 0.02 10.51 -13.89
N THR A 161 -0.42 9.34 -13.41
CA THR A 161 -0.64 8.19 -14.29
C THR A 161 -2.07 7.70 -14.21
N ALA A 162 -2.57 7.28 -15.37
CA ALA A 162 -3.86 6.66 -15.58
C ALA A 162 -3.70 5.55 -16.62
N VAL A 163 -4.71 4.70 -16.73
CA VAL A 163 -4.77 3.60 -17.69
C VAL A 163 -5.92 3.93 -18.62
N LYS A 164 -5.69 3.72 -19.91
CA LYS A 164 -6.69 3.88 -20.94
C LYS A 164 -6.86 2.54 -21.63
N ALA A 165 -7.95 1.86 -21.32
CA ALA A 165 -8.31 0.62 -21.96
C ALA A 165 -8.89 0.91 -23.36
N PRO A 166 -8.63 0.06 -24.38
CA PRO A 166 -9.23 0.22 -25.70
C PRO A 166 -10.75 -0.05 -25.75
N ALA A 167 -11.28 -0.76 -24.76
CA ALA A 167 -12.69 -1.10 -24.67
C ALA A 167 -13.51 0.07 -24.11
N ASP A 168 -14.73 0.27 -24.63
CA ASP A 168 -15.62 1.37 -24.22
C ASP A 168 -16.04 1.28 -22.74
N ASP A 169 -16.09 0.07 -22.18
CA ASP A 169 -16.38 -0.22 -20.78
C ASP A 169 -15.12 -0.44 -19.92
N GLY A 170 -13.93 -0.26 -20.51
CA GLY A 170 -12.67 -0.43 -19.81
C GLY A 170 -12.24 0.82 -19.02
N ASP A 171 -11.13 0.69 -18.29
CA ASP A 171 -10.56 1.78 -17.48
C ASP A 171 -10.34 3.04 -18.33
N GLN A 172 -10.89 4.16 -17.85
CA GLN A 172 -10.73 5.47 -18.47
C GLN A 172 -9.94 6.42 -17.56
N PRO A 173 -9.08 7.28 -18.14
CA PRO A 173 -8.41 8.31 -17.38
C PRO A 173 -9.40 9.26 -16.71
N SER A 174 -9.09 9.68 -15.48
CA SER A 174 -9.92 10.62 -14.73
C SER A 174 -10.05 11.97 -15.43
N ARG A 175 -11.21 12.59 -15.27
CA ARG A 175 -11.43 14.01 -15.60
C ARG A 175 -10.40 14.96 -14.98
N PHE A 176 -9.75 14.62 -13.87
CA PHE A 176 -8.74 15.51 -13.24
C PHE A 176 -7.46 15.66 -14.08
N LEU A 177 -7.18 14.76 -15.02
CA LEU A 177 -6.01 14.90 -15.89
C LEU A 177 -6.13 16.10 -16.83
N THR A 178 -7.34 16.38 -17.34
CA THR A 178 -7.56 17.51 -18.26
C THR A 178 -7.47 18.86 -17.53
N GLU A 179 -7.63 18.87 -16.21
CA GLU A 179 -7.52 20.06 -15.37
C GLU A 179 -6.05 20.48 -15.10
N LEU A 180 -5.06 19.62 -15.41
CA LEU A 180 -3.63 19.89 -15.19
C LEU A 180 -3.01 20.86 -16.22
N GLY A 181 -3.74 21.21 -17.28
CA GLY A 181 -3.26 22.11 -18.32
C GLY A 181 -2.12 21.54 -19.19
N THR A 182 -1.92 20.22 -19.17
CA THR A 182 -0.98 19.51 -20.04
C THR A 182 -1.70 18.30 -20.63
N ASP A 183 -1.50 18.06 -21.93
CA ASP A 183 -2.09 16.90 -22.58
C ASP A 183 -1.44 15.59 -22.10
N PRO A 184 -2.23 14.57 -21.74
CA PRO A 184 -1.69 13.27 -21.40
C PRO A 184 -0.92 12.66 -22.56
N VAL A 185 0.25 12.08 -22.26
CA VAL A 185 1.04 11.34 -23.24
C VAL A 185 0.68 9.85 -23.14
N ASP A 186 0.17 9.28 -24.23
CA ASP A 186 -0.12 7.85 -24.30
C ASP A 186 1.19 7.05 -24.35
N VAL A 187 1.50 6.36 -23.25
CA VAL A 187 2.67 5.47 -23.13
C VAL A 187 2.22 4.03 -23.43
N THR A 188 2.28 3.64 -24.70
CA THR A 188 1.88 2.29 -25.17
C THR A 188 3.04 1.30 -25.18
N GLN A 189 4.27 1.77 -24.97
CA GLN A 189 5.45 0.92 -24.98
C GLN A 189 5.53 0.06 -23.72
N ARG A 190 5.79 -1.24 -23.90
CA ARG A 190 6.13 -2.11 -22.77
C ARG A 190 7.44 -1.63 -22.13
N PRO A 191 7.57 -1.70 -20.80
CA PRO A 191 8.86 -1.47 -20.15
C PRO A 191 9.92 -2.36 -20.79
N ARG A 192 11.10 -1.81 -21.08
CA ARG A 192 12.22 -2.56 -21.68
C ARG A 192 12.70 -3.74 -20.82
N ARG A 193 12.30 -3.77 -19.55
CA ARG A 193 12.67 -4.80 -18.60
C ARG A 193 11.41 -5.25 -17.84
N PRO A 194 11.15 -6.55 -17.73
CA PRO A 194 9.99 -7.05 -17.02
C PRO A 194 10.15 -6.77 -15.53
N LEU A 195 9.14 -6.15 -14.93
CA LEU A 195 9.15 -5.74 -13.51
C LEU A 195 8.46 -6.77 -12.61
N SER A 196 7.89 -7.84 -13.18
CA SER A 196 7.26 -8.94 -12.46
C SER A 196 7.61 -10.27 -13.11
N VAL A 197 7.52 -11.36 -12.34
CA VAL A 197 7.73 -12.73 -12.86
C VAL A 197 6.74 -13.04 -13.97
N ALA A 198 5.47 -12.65 -13.80
CA ALA A 198 4.45 -12.85 -14.83
C ALA A 198 4.80 -12.10 -16.14
N ALA A 199 5.29 -10.86 -16.05
CA ALA A 199 5.74 -10.10 -17.21
C ALA A 199 6.97 -10.74 -17.87
N LEU A 200 7.94 -11.22 -17.08
CA LEU A 200 9.13 -11.92 -17.59
C LEU A 200 8.74 -13.20 -18.31
N VAL A 201 7.84 -14.00 -17.72
CA VAL A 201 7.33 -15.23 -18.36
C VAL A 201 6.60 -14.90 -19.66
N ALA A 202 5.78 -13.84 -19.70
CA ALA A 202 5.11 -13.41 -20.90
C ALA A 202 6.09 -12.94 -21.99
N GLU A 203 7.15 -12.23 -21.60
CA GLU A 203 8.22 -11.80 -22.51
C GLU A 203 8.98 -13.00 -23.08
N LEU A 204 9.43 -13.92 -22.23
CA LEU A 204 10.12 -15.15 -22.66
C LEU A 204 9.25 -15.99 -23.60
N ARG A 205 7.96 -16.15 -23.29
CA ARG A 205 7.01 -16.84 -24.18
C ARG A 205 6.82 -16.14 -25.52
N ALA A 206 6.84 -14.80 -25.53
CA ALA A 206 6.78 -14.06 -26.78
C ALA A 206 8.07 -14.25 -27.59
N THR A 207 9.23 -14.27 -26.93
CA THR A 207 10.53 -14.50 -27.58
C THR A 207 10.61 -15.89 -28.24
N THR A 208 10.11 -16.95 -27.61
CA THR A 208 10.16 -18.31 -28.19
C THR A 208 9.36 -18.45 -29.49
N VAL A 209 8.34 -17.63 -29.69
CA VAL A 209 7.49 -17.64 -30.90
C VAL A 209 7.78 -16.50 -31.87
N ASP A 210 8.73 -15.61 -31.57
CA ASP A 210 9.08 -14.48 -32.42
C ASP A 210 9.98 -14.93 -33.60
N PRO A 211 9.49 -14.87 -34.85
CA PRO A 211 10.28 -15.29 -36.02
C PRO A 211 11.52 -14.41 -36.27
N ALA A 212 11.59 -13.20 -35.69
CA ALA A 212 12.74 -12.31 -35.78
C ALA A 212 13.79 -12.57 -34.69
N ALA A 213 13.47 -13.37 -33.66
CA ALA A 213 14.42 -13.74 -32.61
C ALA A 213 15.43 -14.80 -33.10
N SER A 214 16.66 -14.74 -32.59
CA SER A 214 17.69 -15.72 -32.95
C SER A 214 17.29 -17.13 -32.50
N PRO A 215 17.71 -18.20 -33.20
CA PRO A 215 17.43 -19.58 -32.78
C PRO A 215 17.86 -19.86 -31.33
N ALA A 216 19.02 -19.35 -30.92
CA ALA A 216 19.55 -19.50 -29.57
C ALA A 216 18.77 -18.74 -28.48
N LEU A 217 17.92 -17.76 -28.85
CA LEU A 217 17.01 -17.09 -27.92
C LEU A 217 15.61 -17.75 -27.91
N ARG A 218 15.31 -18.59 -28.90
CA ARG A 218 14.04 -19.31 -29.01
C ARG A 218 14.08 -20.69 -28.34
N GLU A 219 15.24 -21.33 -28.32
CA GLU A 219 15.54 -22.60 -27.62
C GLU A 219 15.89 -22.37 -26.14
#